data_AF-A0A7Y9BMH2-F1
#
_entry.id   AF-A0A7Y9BMH2-F1
#
_cell.length_a   1.000
_cell.length_b   1.000
_cell.length_c   1.000
_cell.angle_alpha   90.00
_cell.angle_beta   90.00
_cell.angle_gamma   90.00
#
_symmetry.space_group_name_H-M   'P 1'
#
loop_
_entity.id
_entity.type
_entity.pdbx_description
1 polymer ?
#
loop_
_entity_poly.entity_id
_entity_poly.type
_entity_poly.pdbx_seq_one_letter_code
_entity_poly.pdbx_strand_id
1 'polypeptide(L)'
;MDEEWTDGPQARALREIAWRYLPDEDALRWASLLRPGIRLVAEDGTGDTAELPAAARLGGLPRLPDGIPWPTGPAGAPLAFVAAVDCTALPAGALDVPLPPEGVLAFFASAPLDGGPDGRYRSGAAGTTPGRVVHLPADAPGSVRTAPPGVPVFPSARLAARPELTAPFPEHPRVRDAFALHTWEDPYGHPLYEQGFLD
;
A
#
# COMPACT_ATOMS: atom_id res chain seq x y z
N MET A 1 -16.60 6.84 18.62
CA MET A 1 -15.95 5.67 18.00
C MET A 1 -16.73 5.48 16.73
N ASP A 2 -16.36 6.26 15.73
CA ASP A 2 -17.29 6.68 14.69
C ASP A 2 -17.32 5.63 13.57
N GLU A 3 -18.42 4.87 13.55
CA GLU A 3 -18.78 3.87 12.51
C GLU A 3 -18.97 4.49 11.11
N GLU A 4 -18.91 5.81 11.00
CA GLU A 4 -19.31 6.62 9.84
C GLU A 4 -18.50 6.30 8.56
N TRP A 5 -17.24 5.86 8.70
CA TRP A 5 -16.37 5.56 7.55
C TRP A 5 -16.69 4.21 6.88
N THR A 6 -17.37 3.30 7.58
CA THR A 6 -17.69 1.96 7.05
C THR A 6 -19.00 1.89 6.27
N ASP A 7 -19.77 2.99 6.22
CA ASP A 7 -21.07 3.09 5.53
C ASP A 7 -21.10 4.18 4.45
N GLY A 8 -19.92 4.63 4.00
CA GLY A 8 -19.79 5.54 2.86
C GLY A 8 -20.35 4.95 1.55
N PRO A 9 -20.61 5.78 0.53
CA PRO A 9 -21.21 5.35 -0.74
C PRO A 9 -20.36 4.27 -1.46
N GLN A 10 -19.03 4.33 -1.34
CA GLN A 10 -18.11 3.33 -1.86
C GLN A 10 -18.28 1.96 -1.16
N ALA A 11 -18.34 1.97 0.18
CA ALA A 11 -18.52 0.77 0.98
C ALA A 11 -19.87 0.11 0.70
N ARG A 12 -20.93 0.91 0.56
CA ARG A 12 -22.26 0.45 0.16
C ARG A 12 -22.26 -0.15 -1.25
N ALA A 13 -21.68 0.54 -2.23
CA ALA A 13 -21.60 0.06 -3.60
C ALA A 13 -20.83 -1.26 -3.72
N LEU A 14 -19.73 -1.41 -2.95
CA LEU A 14 -19.01 -2.66 -2.86
C LEU A 14 -19.91 -3.76 -2.31
N ARG A 15 -20.55 -3.57 -1.16
CA ARG A 15 -21.49 -4.56 -0.61
C ARG A 15 -22.59 -4.94 -1.62
N GLU A 16 -23.28 -3.96 -2.19
CA GLU A 16 -24.39 -4.16 -3.12
C GLU A 16 -24.01 -4.92 -4.40
N ILE A 17 -22.78 -4.78 -4.90
CA ILE A 17 -22.36 -5.50 -6.11
C ILE A 17 -22.44 -7.02 -5.93
N ALA A 18 -22.21 -7.50 -4.71
CA ALA A 18 -22.28 -8.93 -4.40
C ALA A 18 -23.70 -9.46 -4.58
N TRP A 19 -24.71 -8.84 -3.97
CA TRP A 19 -26.11 -9.24 -4.12
C TRP A 19 -26.68 -9.03 -5.53
N ARG A 20 -26.03 -8.22 -6.35
CA ARG A 20 -26.43 -8.04 -7.76
C ARG A 20 -26.03 -9.24 -8.63
N TYR A 21 -24.92 -9.89 -8.32
CA TYR A 21 -24.30 -10.89 -9.21
C TYR A 21 -24.11 -12.27 -8.58
N LEU A 22 -24.26 -12.40 -7.26
CA LEU A 22 -24.06 -13.64 -6.51
C LEU A 22 -25.36 -14.05 -5.80
N PRO A 23 -25.56 -15.36 -5.60
CA PRO A 23 -26.57 -15.87 -4.65
C PRO A 23 -26.35 -15.30 -3.24
N ASP A 24 -27.42 -15.20 -2.44
CA ASP A 24 -27.37 -14.56 -1.11
C ASP A 24 -26.26 -15.11 -0.20
N GLU A 25 -26.05 -16.43 -0.20
CA GLU A 25 -25.00 -17.06 0.61
C GLU A 25 -23.60 -16.64 0.16
N ASP A 26 -23.37 -16.57 -1.15
CA ASP A 26 -22.10 -16.16 -1.73
C ASP A 26 -21.87 -14.66 -1.61
N ALA A 27 -22.93 -13.85 -1.65
CA ALA A 27 -22.86 -12.43 -1.38
C ALA A 27 -22.45 -12.15 0.08
N LEU A 28 -23.01 -12.91 1.03
CA LEU A 28 -22.60 -12.86 2.44
C LEU A 28 -21.14 -13.28 2.63
N ARG A 29 -20.71 -14.38 2.00
CA ARG A 29 -19.31 -14.82 2.00
C ARG A 29 -18.38 -13.73 1.45
N TRP A 30 -18.72 -13.14 0.31
CA TRP A 30 -17.94 -12.06 -0.28
C TRP A 30 -17.86 -10.84 0.63
N ALA A 31 -18.99 -10.42 1.21
CA ALA A 31 -19.04 -9.26 2.10
C ALA A 31 -18.18 -9.46 3.35
N SER A 32 -18.06 -10.70 3.85
CA SER A 32 -17.19 -11.06 4.98
C SER A 32 -15.69 -10.95 4.69
N LEU A 33 -15.30 -10.90 3.41
CA LEU A 33 -13.91 -10.76 2.97
C LEU A 33 -13.50 -9.31 2.75
N LEU A 34 -14.43 -8.35 2.82
CA LEU A 34 -14.12 -6.94 2.72
C LEU A 34 -13.31 -6.49 3.93
N ARG A 35 -12.19 -5.80 3.68
CA ARG A 35 -11.33 -5.27 4.74
C ARG A 35 -11.25 -3.75 4.69
N PRO A 36 -11.17 -3.08 5.85
CA PRO A 36 -10.93 -1.65 5.89
C PRO A 36 -9.56 -1.32 5.29
N GLY A 37 -9.49 -0.26 4.50
CA GLY A 37 -8.29 0.18 3.82
C GLY A 37 -8.22 1.71 3.76
N ILE A 38 -7.04 2.22 3.40
CA ILE A 38 -6.84 3.63 3.12
C ILE A 38 -6.45 3.75 1.66
N ARG A 39 -7.28 4.44 0.88
CA ARG A 39 -6.95 4.86 -0.47
C ARG A 39 -6.15 6.16 -0.41
N LEU A 40 -4.98 6.14 -1.02
CA LEU A 40 -4.16 7.33 -1.23
C LEU A 40 -4.54 7.96 -2.58
N VAL A 41 -5.08 9.16 -2.56
CA VAL A 41 -5.58 9.86 -3.74
C VAL A 41 -4.72 11.10 -3.99
N ALA A 42 -4.29 11.30 -5.22
CA ALA A 42 -3.54 12.49 -5.59
C ALA A 42 -4.39 13.75 -5.37
N GLU A 43 -3.76 14.78 -4.82
CA GLU A 43 -4.33 16.12 -4.79
C GLU A 43 -4.28 16.68 -6.22
N ASP A 44 -5.34 16.50 -7.00
CA ASP A 44 -5.48 17.10 -8.33
C ASP A 44 -6.00 18.55 -8.29
N GLY A 45 -6.23 19.08 -7.08
CA GLY A 45 -6.74 20.43 -6.85
C GLY A 45 -8.24 20.58 -7.14
N THR A 46 -8.96 19.49 -7.40
CA THR A 46 -10.40 19.51 -7.71
C THR A 46 -11.20 18.52 -6.85
N GLY A 47 -12.17 19.03 -6.09
CA GLY A 47 -13.12 18.23 -5.29
C GLY A 47 -12.75 18.08 -3.81
N ASP A 48 -13.46 17.17 -3.13
CA ASP A 48 -13.42 16.91 -1.67
C ASP A 48 -12.06 16.42 -1.10
N THR A 49 -10.99 16.38 -1.90
CA THR A 49 -9.63 16.04 -1.46
C THR A 49 -8.78 17.27 -1.18
N ALA A 50 -9.17 18.46 -1.68
CA ALA A 50 -8.43 19.71 -1.46
C ALA A 50 -8.42 20.16 0.01
N GLU A 51 -9.37 19.70 0.81
CA GLU A 51 -9.50 20.03 2.24
C GLU A 51 -8.85 18.99 3.17
N LEU A 52 -8.45 17.82 2.64
CA LEU A 52 -7.82 16.77 3.43
C LEU A 52 -6.31 17.04 3.56
N PRO A 53 -5.73 16.91 4.77
CA PRO A 53 -4.29 17.03 4.92
C PRO A 53 -3.57 15.92 4.16
N ALA A 54 -2.49 16.27 3.46
CA ALA A 54 -1.62 15.30 2.81
C ALA A 54 -1.09 14.29 3.84
N ALA A 55 -1.47 13.02 3.69
CA ALA A 55 -1.03 11.93 4.55
C ALA A 55 0.14 11.14 3.94
N ALA A 56 0.39 11.31 2.64
CA ALA A 56 1.49 10.66 1.98
C ALA A 56 2.07 11.50 0.82
N ARG A 57 3.25 11.09 0.37
CA ARG A 57 3.91 11.60 -0.82
C ARG A 57 4.41 10.44 -1.67
N LEU A 58 4.12 10.47 -2.96
CA LEU A 58 4.78 9.64 -3.97
C LEU A 58 5.99 10.38 -4.52
N GLY A 59 7.12 9.71 -4.70
CA GLY A 59 8.31 10.23 -5.37
C GLY A 59 8.95 11.47 -4.73
N GLY A 60 9.81 12.12 -5.49
CA GLY A 60 10.70 13.19 -5.02
C GLY A 60 11.89 12.64 -4.24
N LEU A 61 12.43 13.45 -3.35
CA LEU A 61 13.55 13.07 -2.48
C LEU A 61 13.06 12.76 -1.05
N PRO A 62 13.61 11.73 -0.39
CA PRO A 62 13.30 11.45 1.00
C PRO A 62 13.96 12.49 1.92
N ARG A 63 13.28 12.80 3.02
CA ARG A 63 13.93 13.36 4.22
C ARG A 63 14.41 12.18 5.04
N LEU A 64 15.71 12.08 5.29
CA LEU A 64 16.28 11.03 6.14
C LEU A 64 16.94 11.66 7.37
N PRO A 65 16.81 11.02 8.55
CA PRO A 65 17.53 11.45 9.74
C PRO A 65 19.04 11.48 9.54
N ASP A 66 19.70 12.36 10.28
CA ASP A 66 21.16 12.46 10.26
C ASP A 66 21.79 11.14 10.74
N GLY A 67 22.88 10.72 10.08
CA GLY A 67 23.56 9.46 10.37
C GLY A 67 22.91 8.20 9.79
N ILE A 68 21.70 8.27 9.23
CA ILE A 68 21.09 7.14 8.53
C ILE A 68 21.69 7.04 7.11
N PRO A 69 22.31 5.89 6.74
CA PRO A 69 22.80 5.67 5.40
C PRO A 69 21.64 5.54 4.40
N TRP A 70 21.92 5.80 3.12
CA TRP A 70 20.93 5.58 2.07
C TRP A 70 20.50 4.10 2.03
N PRO A 71 19.20 3.77 1.99
CA PRO A 71 18.73 2.39 1.93
C PRO A 71 19.27 1.60 0.73
N THR A 72 19.80 0.41 1.00
CA THR A 72 20.35 -0.50 -0.02
C THR A 72 19.62 -1.86 -0.02
N GLY A 73 19.61 -2.50 -1.18
CA GLY A 73 19.16 -3.89 -1.35
C GLY A 73 20.20 -4.92 -0.86
N PRO A 74 19.90 -6.23 -0.91
CA PRO A 74 20.79 -7.29 -0.44
C PRO A 74 22.19 -7.28 -1.08
N ALA A 75 22.29 -6.88 -2.35
CA ALA A 75 23.56 -6.77 -3.07
C ALA A 75 24.28 -5.43 -2.85
N GLY A 76 23.82 -4.58 -1.92
CA GLY A 76 24.41 -3.27 -1.62
C GLY A 76 24.04 -2.16 -2.60
N ALA A 77 23.28 -2.46 -3.66
CA ALA A 77 22.80 -1.44 -4.61
C ALA A 77 21.82 -0.47 -3.92
N PRO A 78 21.97 0.86 -4.12
CA PRO A 78 21.06 1.85 -3.55
C PRO A 78 19.65 1.74 -4.15
N LEU A 79 18.64 1.85 -3.29
CA LEU A 79 17.24 1.73 -3.70
C LEU A 79 16.67 3.11 -4.06
N ALA A 80 15.71 3.12 -5.00
CA ALA A 80 14.96 4.33 -5.34
C ALA A 80 13.90 4.61 -4.28
N PHE A 81 13.73 5.88 -3.91
CA PHE A 81 12.66 6.31 -3.02
C PHE A 81 11.33 6.28 -3.77
N VAL A 82 10.35 5.51 -3.26
CA VAL A 82 9.04 5.33 -3.90
C VAL A 82 8.00 6.24 -3.28
N ALA A 83 7.87 6.20 -1.95
CA ALA A 83 6.84 6.94 -1.24
C ALA A 83 7.20 7.17 0.24
N ALA A 84 6.55 8.15 0.85
CA ALA A 84 6.52 8.34 2.29
C ALA A 84 5.08 8.46 2.77
N VAL A 85 4.74 7.81 3.87
CA VAL A 85 3.43 7.89 4.52
C VAL A 85 3.63 8.42 5.93
N ASP A 86 2.97 9.53 6.26
CA ASP A 86 2.94 10.08 7.62
C ASP A 86 1.86 9.35 8.42
N CYS A 87 2.30 8.54 9.38
CA CYS A 87 1.42 7.73 10.21
C CYS A 87 0.52 8.57 11.12
N THR A 88 0.97 9.75 11.54
CA THR A 88 0.18 10.66 12.37
C THR A 88 -0.98 11.28 11.58
N ALA A 89 -0.81 11.43 10.26
CA ALA A 89 -1.83 11.97 9.36
C ALA A 89 -2.84 10.91 8.87
N LEU A 90 -2.62 9.63 9.17
CA LEU A 90 -3.58 8.57 8.83
C LEU A 90 -4.76 8.58 9.81
N PRO A 91 -5.99 8.33 9.34
CA PRO A 91 -7.15 8.18 10.22
C PRO A 91 -6.95 7.04 11.22
N ALA A 92 -6.94 7.37 12.52
CA ALA A 92 -6.73 6.40 13.58
C ALA A 92 -7.84 5.34 13.59
N GLY A 93 -7.47 4.06 13.69
CA GLY A 93 -8.41 2.94 13.72
C GLY A 93 -9.10 2.62 12.39
N ALA A 94 -8.72 3.30 11.29
CA ALA A 94 -9.30 3.03 9.96
C ALA A 94 -8.70 1.80 9.25
N LEU A 95 -7.69 1.17 9.83
CA LEU A 95 -7.08 -0.06 9.31
C LEU A 95 -7.16 -1.16 10.37
N ASP A 96 -7.27 -2.39 9.90
CA ASP A 96 -7.21 -3.60 10.72
C ASP A 96 -5.79 -4.20 10.79
N VAL A 97 -4.78 -3.42 10.37
CA VAL A 97 -3.35 -3.73 10.50
C VAL A 97 -2.67 -2.72 11.42
N PRO A 98 -1.75 -3.16 12.30
CA PRO A 98 -1.04 -2.25 13.17
C PRO A 98 -0.07 -1.39 12.35
N LEU A 99 -0.19 -0.06 12.48
CA LEU A 99 0.78 0.91 12.01
C LEU A 99 1.43 1.62 13.20
N PRO A 100 2.65 2.17 13.05
CA PRO A 100 3.19 3.09 14.04
C PRO A 100 2.20 4.22 14.31
N PRO A 101 2.05 4.68 15.56
CA PRO A 101 1.14 5.79 15.89
C PRO A 101 1.65 7.15 15.40
N GLU A 102 2.94 7.24 15.11
CA GLU A 102 3.61 8.47 14.70
C GLU A 102 4.81 8.21 13.79
N GLY A 103 5.30 9.27 13.18
CA GLY A 103 6.46 9.24 12.29
C GLY A 103 6.09 8.88 10.85
N VAL A 104 7.11 8.61 10.05
CA VAL A 104 6.96 8.40 8.61
C VAL A 104 7.44 7.02 8.22
N LEU A 105 6.62 6.28 7.48
CA LEU A 105 7.06 5.08 6.76
C LEU A 105 7.58 5.48 5.39
N ALA A 106 8.87 5.34 5.16
CA ALA A 106 9.54 5.61 3.90
C ALA A 106 9.79 4.31 3.13
N PHE A 107 9.27 4.22 1.91
CA PHE A 107 9.32 3.05 1.05
C PHE A 107 10.39 3.23 -0.02
N PHE A 108 11.25 2.23 -0.14
CA PHE A 108 12.32 2.16 -1.11
C PHE A 108 12.24 0.85 -1.88
N ALA A 109 12.53 0.89 -3.18
CA ALA A 109 12.55 -0.30 -4.02
C ALA A 109 13.64 -0.21 -5.08
N SER A 110 14.11 -1.36 -5.56
CA SER A 110 14.95 -1.39 -6.76
C SER A 110 14.11 -0.93 -7.94
N ALA A 111 14.55 0.10 -8.65
CA ALA A 111 13.99 0.40 -9.97
C ALA A 111 14.67 -0.50 -11.01
N PRO A 112 13.94 -1.06 -11.99
CA PRO A 112 14.59 -1.70 -13.12
C PRO A 112 15.45 -0.66 -13.84
N LEU A 113 16.72 -0.97 -14.05
CA LEU A 113 17.64 -0.07 -14.73
C LEU A 113 17.30 0.05 -16.23
N ASP A 114 16.60 -0.92 -16.83
CA ASP A 114 16.45 -1.02 -18.30
C ASP A 114 15.06 -1.45 -18.83
N GLY A 115 14.01 -1.46 -18.01
CA GLY A 115 12.65 -1.82 -18.47
C GLY A 115 11.80 -0.57 -18.62
N GLY A 116 11.30 -0.28 -19.83
CA GLY A 116 10.41 0.84 -20.12
C GLY A 116 9.12 0.89 -19.27
N PRO A 117 8.13 1.73 -19.62
CA PRO A 117 6.90 1.91 -18.82
C PRO A 117 6.10 0.61 -18.55
N ASP A 118 6.43 -0.47 -19.25
CA ASP A 118 5.90 -1.83 -19.07
C ASP A 118 6.69 -2.70 -18.06
N GLY A 119 7.62 -2.12 -17.30
CA GLY A 119 8.40 -2.79 -16.25
C GLY A 119 7.52 -3.32 -15.12
N ARG A 120 6.81 -4.41 -15.40
CA ARG A 120 5.97 -5.10 -14.42
C ARG A 120 6.86 -5.60 -13.30
N TYR A 121 6.73 -4.99 -12.13
CA TYR A 121 7.20 -5.56 -10.87
C TYR A 121 6.45 -6.87 -10.65
N ARG A 122 7.03 -7.98 -11.11
CA ARG A 122 6.52 -9.32 -10.80
C ARG A 122 7.03 -9.68 -9.41
N SER A 123 6.17 -9.52 -8.42
CA SER A 123 6.39 -10.21 -7.16
C SER A 123 6.03 -11.68 -7.36
N GLY A 124 7.01 -12.55 -7.16
CA GLY A 124 6.91 -14.00 -7.26
C GLY A 124 8.27 -14.63 -6.97
N ALA A 125 8.34 -15.97 -6.86
CA ALA A 125 9.57 -16.71 -6.57
C ALA A 125 10.75 -16.43 -7.54
N ALA A 126 10.51 -15.73 -8.65
CA ALA A 126 11.52 -15.18 -9.57
C ALA A 126 12.19 -13.87 -9.09
N GLY A 127 12.34 -13.71 -7.77
CA GLY A 127 13.14 -12.66 -7.14
C GLY A 127 12.31 -11.50 -6.63
N THR A 128 12.34 -11.28 -5.31
CA THR A 128 11.88 -10.04 -4.71
C THR A 128 12.66 -8.90 -5.37
N THR A 129 11.98 -8.01 -6.08
CA THR A 129 12.55 -6.66 -6.27
C THR A 129 12.88 -6.18 -4.86
N PRO A 130 14.16 -5.93 -4.52
CA PRO A 130 14.49 -5.68 -3.14
C PRO A 130 13.85 -4.36 -2.73
N GLY A 131 12.89 -4.47 -1.81
CA GLY A 131 12.20 -3.38 -1.19
C GLY A 131 12.68 -3.20 0.25
N ARG A 132 12.64 -1.97 0.74
CA ARG A 132 12.88 -1.68 2.16
C ARG A 132 11.88 -0.62 2.62
N VAL A 133 11.25 -0.88 3.75
CA VAL A 133 10.48 0.13 4.49
C VAL A 133 11.34 0.59 5.65
N VAL A 134 11.46 1.90 5.83
CA VAL A 134 12.18 2.52 6.94
C VAL A 134 11.19 3.36 7.71
N HIS A 135 11.02 3.07 9.00
CA HIS A 135 10.27 3.93 9.91
C HIS A 135 11.19 5.07 10.40
N LEU A 136 10.76 6.31 10.18
CA LEU A 136 11.47 7.53 10.55
C LEU A 136 10.70 8.18 11.70
N PRO A 137 11.29 8.34 12.90
CA PRO A 137 10.63 8.98 14.03
C PRO A 137 10.26 10.44 13.71
N ALA A 138 9.13 10.93 14.24
CA ALA A 138 8.59 12.26 13.94
C ALA A 138 9.57 13.40 14.22
N ASP A 139 10.28 13.33 15.36
CA ASP A 139 11.18 14.39 15.83
C ASP A 139 12.65 14.16 15.45
N ALA A 140 12.95 13.17 14.60
CA ALA A 140 14.32 12.88 14.23
C ALA A 140 14.91 14.04 13.38
N PRO A 141 16.03 14.67 13.80
CA PRO A 141 16.68 15.70 13.00
C PRO A 141 17.15 15.07 11.69
N GLY A 142 16.87 15.75 10.57
CA GLY A 142 17.14 15.23 9.26
C GLY A 142 16.90 16.24 8.15
N SER A 143 17.47 15.95 6.99
CA SER A 143 17.41 16.81 5.82
C SER A 143 16.97 16.03 4.58
N VAL A 144 16.51 16.75 3.56
CA VAL A 144 16.26 16.15 2.25
C VAL A 144 17.58 15.65 1.68
N ARG A 145 17.64 14.36 1.32
CA ARG A 145 18.86 13.73 0.80
C ARG A 145 18.79 13.58 -0.71
N THR A 146 19.82 14.06 -1.41
CA THR A 146 20.01 13.80 -2.83
C THR A 146 20.20 12.32 -3.07
N ALA A 147 19.56 11.80 -4.12
CA ALA A 147 19.71 10.41 -4.52
C ALA A 147 21.16 10.11 -4.96
N PRO A 148 21.72 8.92 -4.64
CA PRO A 148 23.00 8.49 -5.17
C PRO A 148 23.02 8.47 -6.71
N PRO A 149 24.19 8.61 -7.36
CA PRO A 149 24.30 8.55 -8.81
C PRO A 149 23.68 7.28 -9.38
N GLY A 150 22.89 7.40 -10.45
CA GLY A 150 22.22 6.29 -11.12
C GLY A 150 20.92 5.81 -10.47
N VAL A 151 20.54 6.35 -9.30
CA VAL A 151 19.24 6.07 -8.68
C VAL A 151 18.17 7.00 -9.26
N PRO A 152 17.08 6.48 -9.81
CA PRO A 152 16.03 7.33 -10.36
C PRO A 152 15.28 8.09 -9.26
N VAL A 153 14.89 9.32 -9.58
CA VAL A 153 14.02 10.16 -8.76
C VAL A 153 12.69 10.29 -9.48
N PHE A 154 11.64 9.71 -8.90
CA PHE A 154 10.30 9.79 -9.47
C PHE A 154 9.69 11.19 -9.25
N PRO A 155 8.77 11.64 -10.11
CA PRO A 155 8.02 12.87 -9.88
C PRO A 155 7.31 12.86 -8.53
N SER A 156 7.27 14.02 -7.87
CA SER A 156 6.62 14.16 -6.56
C SER A 156 5.13 14.41 -6.73
N ALA A 157 4.29 13.69 -5.98
CA ALA A 157 2.86 13.96 -5.84
C ALA A 157 2.43 13.85 -4.38
N ARG A 158 1.62 14.81 -3.90
CA ARG A 158 0.99 14.76 -2.57
C ARG A 158 -0.29 13.92 -2.64
N LEU A 159 -0.51 13.13 -1.61
CA LEU A 159 -1.64 12.21 -1.54
C LEU A 159 -2.41 12.42 -0.22
N ALA A 160 -3.72 12.57 -0.34
CA ALA A 160 -4.65 12.54 0.78
C ALA A 160 -5.05 11.09 1.10
N ALA A 161 -5.29 10.81 2.40
CA ALA A 161 -5.77 9.51 2.87
C ALA A 161 -7.30 9.49 2.94
N ARG A 162 -7.92 8.46 2.36
CA ARG A 162 -9.36 8.21 2.43
C ARG A 162 -9.65 6.81 2.95
N PRO A 163 -10.31 6.67 4.10
CA PRO A 163 -10.83 5.37 4.55
C PRO A 163 -11.85 4.84 3.56
N GLU A 164 -11.66 3.60 3.12
CA GLU A 164 -12.54 2.89 2.19
C GLU A 164 -12.59 1.40 2.54
N LEU A 165 -13.58 0.66 2.02
CA LEU A 165 -13.51 -0.80 2.02
C LEU A 165 -12.69 -1.28 0.83
N THR A 166 -11.90 -2.32 1.03
CA THR A 166 -11.14 -2.97 -0.03
C THR A 166 -11.72 -4.35 -0.30
N ALA A 167 -11.91 -4.64 -1.58
CA ALA A 167 -12.26 -5.99 -2.01
C ALA A 167 -10.99 -6.85 -2.07
N PRO A 168 -11.07 -8.13 -1.71
CA PRO A 168 -9.91 -9.01 -1.78
C PRO A 168 -9.50 -9.26 -3.23
N PHE A 169 -8.22 -9.50 -3.45
CA PHE A 169 -7.74 -9.97 -4.75
C PHE A 169 -8.35 -11.35 -5.07
N PRO A 170 -8.92 -11.59 -6.27
CA PRO A 170 -9.65 -12.83 -6.56
C PRO A 170 -8.87 -14.13 -6.33
N GLU A 171 -7.54 -14.08 -6.49
CA GLU A 171 -6.67 -15.26 -6.33
C GLU A 171 -6.14 -15.40 -4.89
N HIS A 172 -6.50 -14.50 -3.98
CA HIS A 172 -6.07 -14.56 -2.57
C HIS A 172 -6.58 -15.85 -1.89
N PRO A 173 -5.76 -16.56 -1.08
CA PRO A 173 -6.13 -17.84 -0.49
C PRO A 173 -7.43 -17.80 0.31
N ARG A 174 -7.65 -16.75 1.12
CA ARG A 174 -8.94 -16.55 1.82
C ARG A 174 -10.16 -16.50 0.89
N VAL A 175 -10.05 -15.95 -0.31
CA VAL A 175 -11.13 -15.96 -1.31
C VAL A 175 -11.32 -17.36 -1.84
N ARG A 176 -10.23 -18.04 -2.19
CA ARG A 176 -10.27 -19.40 -2.74
C ARG A 176 -10.87 -20.38 -1.74
N ASP A 177 -10.49 -20.28 -0.47
CA ASP A 177 -11.02 -21.08 0.62
C ASP A 177 -12.51 -20.80 0.84
N ALA A 178 -12.90 -19.52 0.89
CA ALA A 178 -14.31 -19.11 1.11
C ALA A 178 -15.25 -19.61 0.01
N PHE A 179 -14.78 -19.73 -1.24
CA PHE A 179 -15.58 -20.13 -2.39
C PHE A 179 -15.27 -21.54 -2.91
N ALA A 180 -14.47 -22.32 -2.19
CA ALA A 180 -14.06 -23.66 -2.61
C ALA A 180 -13.50 -23.69 -4.05
N LEU A 181 -12.73 -22.67 -4.43
CA LEU A 181 -12.15 -22.54 -5.78
C LEU A 181 -10.93 -23.44 -5.92
N HIS A 182 -11.19 -24.73 -6.15
CA HIS A 182 -10.16 -25.74 -6.39
C HIS A 182 -9.84 -25.83 -7.88
N THR A 183 -8.80 -25.12 -8.33
CA THR A 183 -7.83 -25.53 -9.38
C THR A 183 -7.08 -24.33 -9.93
N TRP A 184 -5.80 -24.20 -9.57
CA TRP A 184 -4.66 -23.90 -10.47
C TRP A 184 -3.40 -24.07 -9.61
N GLU A 185 -2.39 -24.81 -10.08
CA GLU A 185 -1.07 -24.91 -9.43
C GLU A 185 -0.50 -23.51 -9.22
N ASP A 186 -0.24 -23.11 -7.97
CA ASP A 186 0.28 -21.78 -7.62
C ASP A 186 1.48 -21.42 -8.53
N PRO A 187 1.33 -20.50 -9.50
CA PRO A 187 2.43 -20.19 -10.40
C PRO A 187 3.49 -19.29 -9.74
N TYR A 188 3.22 -18.73 -8.54
CA TYR A 188 3.94 -17.54 -8.09
C TYR A 188 4.60 -17.61 -6.71
N GLY A 189 4.24 -18.54 -5.81
CA GLY A 189 4.95 -18.71 -4.53
C GLY A 189 5.17 -17.37 -3.80
N HIS A 190 4.13 -16.53 -3.79
CA HIS A 190 4.21 -15.14 -3.37
C HIS A 190 4.13 -15.02 -1.84
N PRO A 191 4.94 -14.18 -1.16
CA PRO A 191 4.94 -14.07 0.31
C PRO A 191 3.58 -13.73 0.95
N LEU A 192 2.71 -12.97 0.26
CA LEU A 192 1.31 -12.74 0.68
C LEU A 192 0.45 -14.01 0.81
N TYR A 193 0.90 -15.15 0.29
CA TYR A 193 0.25 -16.45 0.46
C TYR A 193 0.80 -17.23 1.65
N GLU A 194 1.80 -16.72 2.36
CA GLU A 194 2.30 -17.32 3.60
C GLU A 194 1.30 -17.14 4.75
N GLN A 195 1.29 -18.10 5.68
CA GLN A 195 0.30 -18.19 6.76
C GLN A 195 0.14 -16.88 7.55
N GLY A 196 1.23 -16.13 7.78
CA GLY A 196 1.19 -14.87 8.53
C GLY A 196 0.40 -13.73 7.87
N PHE A 197 0.00 -13.88 6.60
CA PHE A 197 -0.85 -12.93 5.87
C PHE A 197 -2.28 -13.45 5.66
N LEU A 198 -2.60 -14.65 6.15
CA LEU A 198 -3.91 -15.30 6.00
C LEU A 198 -4.84 -15.09 7.21
N ASP A 199 -4.29 -14.71 8.36
CA ASP A 199 -5.05 -14.41 9.58
C ASP A 199 -5.83 -13.08 9.46
#